data_AF-A0A1V6EXB2-F1
#
_entry.id   AF-A0A1V6EXB2-F1
#
_cell.length_a   1.000
_cell.length_b   1.000
_cell.length_c   1.000
_cell.angle_alpha   90.00
_cell.angle_beta   90.00
_cell.angle_gamma   90.00
#
_symmetry.space_group_name_H-M   'P 1'
#
loop_
_entity.id
_entity.type
_entity.pdbx_description
1 polymer ?
#
loop_
_entity_poly.entity_id
_entity_poly.type
_entity_poly.pdbx_seq_one_letter_code
_entity_poly.pdbx_strand_id
1 'polypeptide(L)'
;MQKWLDLIRGAFMPTSVDNLKLGAQKPPMPFSDVRLLGVLSHSFWFLPSVAACHAMRNLLAKRQNRFYHDYKVVVAAGSAAGIGVAALPPVQEAMDDPLTTKTITLTCGKLTTGVTVKPWTGILMLRNSSSPETYFQAAFRVQSPWTVRNPDGASPNEEQVIKRECYVFDFAPDRALRQIAYYSCRLKMDERNPEQKVAEFISFLPVLSYDGSSMKQIDAAGILDMAMSGTTATLLVRRWESALLVNVDNDTLKRLMANEAAMKALMNIEGFRNLNQDIETIINKSDAVKKTRKEKNDEEMTEKEKKELTEAEKEYKSKRKQIQEKLIKFATRVPIFMYLTDYRERCLKDVITQLEPGLFKKVTGLSVKDFELLVSLGVFNSALMNDAIYKFKRYEDASLSYTGINKHEGEDIGLFDTVLSAKDYQALIECVAEMP
;
A
#
# COMPACT_ATOMS: atom_id res chain seq x y z
N MET A 1 19.84 -1.04 19.98
CA MET A 1 20.65 -1.81 19.02
C MET A 1 21.12 -3.15 19.58
N GLN A 2 21.96 -3.23 20.63
CA GLN A 2 22.38 -4.53 21.20
C GLN A 2 21.19 -5.40 21.65
N LYS A 3 20.28 -4.83 22.45
CA LYS A 3 19.03 -5.51 22.85
C LYS A 3 18.22 -6.10 21.68
N TRP A 4 18.30 -5.49 20.50
CA TRP A 4 17.60 -5.97 19.32
C TRP A 4 18.34 -7.15 18.65
N LEU A 5 19.69 -7.14 18.63
CA LEU A 5 20.46 -8.32 18.21
C LEU A 5 20.26 -9.51 19.15
N ASP A 6 20.05 -9.22 20.43
CA ASP A 6 19.73 -10.22 21.44
C ASP A 6 18.29 -10.75 21.21
N LEU A 7 17.34 -9.86 20.92
CA LEU A 7 15.95 -10.21 20.58
C LEU A 7 15.86 -11.18 19.40
N ILE A 8 16.53 -10.90 18.26
CA ILE A 8 16.49 -11.80 17.10
C ILE A 8 17.20 -13.14 17.33
N ARG A 9 17.96 -13.24 18.42
CA ARG A 9 18.57 -14.48 18.95
C ARG A 9 17.75 -15.10 20.09
N GLY A 10 16.54 -14.62 20.33
CA GLY A 10 15.63 -15.14 21.35
C GLY A 10 15.96 -14.72 22.79
N ALA A 11 16.92 -13.81 23.00
CA ALA A 11 17.23 -13.24 24.31
C ALA A 11 16.32 -12.03 24.59
N PHE A 12 15.90 -11.85 25.85
CA PHE A 12 14.95 -10.82 26.29
C PHE A 12 13.48 -11.00 25.86
N MET A 13 12.99 -12.24 25.70
CA MET A 13 11.54 -12.46 25.67
C MET A 13 11.02 -12.57 27.11
N PRO A 14 10.27 -11.57 27.64
CA PRO A 14 9.51 -11.73 28.87
C PRO A 14 8.26 -12.58 28.55
N THR A 15 8.45 -13.83 28.16
CA THR A 15 7.49 -14.83 28.62
C THR A 15 7.79 -14.99 30.09
N SER A 16 7.17 -14.15 30.93
CA SER A 16 7.02 -14.43 32.35
C SER A 16 6.61 -15.89 32.48
N VAL A 17 7.11 -16.62 33.47
CA VAL A 17 6.74 -18.03 33.69
C VAL A 17 5.20 -18.21 33.68
N ASP A 18 4.46 -17.16 34.04
CA ASP A 18 3.01 -17.06 33.99
C ASP A 18 2.41 -17.03 32.56
N ASN A 19 3.08 -16.41 31.57
CA ASN A 19 2.63 -16.42 30.16
C ASN A 19 2.79 -17.81 29.52
N LEU A 20 3.84 -18.55 29.89
CA LEU A 20 4.02 -19.95 29.46
C LEU A 20 2.98 -20.88 30.10
N LYS A 21 2.58 -20.61 31.36
CA LYS A 21 1.47 -21.33 32.02
C LYS A 21 0.10 -21.06 31.37
N LEU A 22 -0.06 -19.89 30.73
CA LEU A 22 -1.25 -19.51 29.95
C LEU A 22 -1.21 -20.04 28.50
N GLY A 23 -0.23 -20.87 28.13
CA GLY A 23 -0.15 -21.49 26.81
C GLY A 23 0.57 -20.66 25.74
N ALA A 24 1.22 -19.55 26.09
CA ALA A 24 2.00 -18.76 25.13
C ALA A 24 3.24 -19.54 24.65
N GLN A 25 3.37 -19.69 23.34
CA GLN A 25 4.50 -20.32 22.68
C GLN A 25 5.64 -19.32 22.44
N LYS A 26 6.89 -19.80 22.47
CA LYS A 26 8.04 -18.97 22.09
C LYS A 26 7.96 -18.63 20.60
N PRO A 27 8.09 -17.34 20.20
CA PRO A 27 8.11 -16.99 18.80
C PRO A 27 9.36 -17.55 18.10
N PRO A 28 9.23 -17.95 16.83
CA PRO A 28 10.34 -18.41 16.02
C PRO A 28 11.19 -17.22 15.58
N MET A 29 12.15 -16.80 16.40
CA MET A 29 13.05 -15.69 16.06
C MET A 29 14.11 -16.13 15.05
N PRO A 30 14.55 -15.22 14.13
CA PRO A 30 15.38 -15.57 12.98
C PRO A 30 16.63 -16.40 13.33
N PHE A 31 17.35 -16.00 14.38
CA PHE A 31 18.60 -16.63 14.79
C PHE A 31 18.48 -17.40 16.12
N SER A 32 17.28 -17.91 16.42
CA SER A 32 17.06 -18.80 17.57
C SER A 32 16.24 -20.05 17.25
N ASP A 33 15.28 -19.95 16.32
CA ASP A 33 14.49 -21.10 15.89
C ASP A 33 15.35 -22.06 15.07
N VAL A 34 15.31 -23.35 15.40
CA VAL A 34 16.15 -24.38 14.76
C VAL A 34 15.90 -24.47 13.24
N ARG A 35 14.65 -24.28 12.81
CA ARG A 35 14.28 -24.31 11.38
C ARG A 35 14.90 -23.12 10.66
N LEU A 36 14.78 -21.92 11.24
CA LEU A 36 15.30 -20.69 10.65
C LEU A 36 16.84 -20.66 10.64
N LEU A 37 17.50 -21.20 11.67
CA LEU A 37 18.95 -21.31 11.72
C LEU A 37 19.53 -22.17 10.58
N GLY A 38 18.82 -23.23 10.18
CA GLY A 38 19.22 -24.08 9.05
C GLY A 38 19.05 -23.40 7.69
N VAL A 39 18.14 -22.42 7.58
CA VAL A 39 17.84 -21.72 6.34
C VAL A 39 18.69 -20.46 6.19
N LEU A 40 18.95 -19.71 7.26
CA LEU A 40 19.54 -18.36 7.22
C LEU A 40 21.08 -18.32 7.16
N SER A 41 21.72 -19.23 6.43
CA SER A 41 23.16 -19.18 6.16
C SER A 41 23.56 -17.91 5.41
N HIS A 42 22.75 -17.46 4.46
CA HIS A 42 22.96 -16.22 3.72
C HIS A 42 21.77 -15.28 3.85
N SER A 43 21.95 -14.19 4.57
CA SER A 43 20.89 -13.21 4.81
C SER A 43 21.22 -11.82 4.26
N PHE A 44 20.17 -11.11 3.86
CA PHE A 44 20.23 -9.77 3.28
C PHE A 44 19.55 -8.77 4.22
N TRP A 45 20.27 -7.78 4.75
CA TRP A 45 19.72 -6.86 5.75
C TRP A 45 19.58 -5.48 5.13
N PHE A 46 18.36 -4.94 5.15
CA PHE A 46 18.03 -3.67 4.52
C PHE A 46 17.94 -2.54 5.54
N LEU A 47 19.01 -1.77 5.65
CA LEU A 47 19.21 -0.69 6.62
C LEU A 47 18.90 0.70 6.04
N PRO A 48 18.68 1.72 6.89
CA PRO A 48 18.21 3.03 6.43
C PRO A 48 19.28 3.90 5.76
N SER A 49 20.57 3.67 6.03
CA SER A 49 21.65 4.52 5.50
C SER A 49 22.99 3.79 5.44
N VAL A 50 23.95 4.38 4.71
CA VAL A 50 25.34 3.89 4.63
C VAL A 50 25.98 3.84 6.03
N ALA A 51 25.78 4.90 6.82
CA ALA A 51 26.27 4.96 8.20
C ALA A 51 25.67 3.84 9.07
N ALA A 52 24.38 3.53 8.91
CA ALA A 52 23.74 2.43 9.62
C ALA A 52 24.33 1.07 9.24
N CYS A 53 24.66 0.84 7.96
CA CYS A 53 25.32 -0.39 7.52
C CYS A 53 26.68 -0.59 8.19
N HIS A 54 27.52 0.46 8.21
CA HIS A 54 28.82 0.39 8.88
C HIS A 54 28.68 0.25 10.41
N ALA A 55 27.72 0.95 11.02
CA ALA A 55 27.44 0.81 12.45
C ALA A 55 26.99 -0.61 12.82
N MET A 56 26.14 -1.23 11.99
CA MET A 56 25.71 -2.62 12.17
C MET A 56 26.88 -3.59 12.03
N ARG A 57 27.71 -3.46 10.99
CA ARG A 57 28.94 -4.27 10.84
C ARG A 57 29.81 -4.20 12.09
N ASN A 58 30.07 -2.99 12.58
CA ASN A 58 30.90 -2.79 13.77
C ASN A 58 30.26 -3.39 15.02
N LEU A 59 28.92 -3.33 15.13
CA LEU A 59 28.18 -3.94 16.23
C LEU A 59 28.28 -5.47 16.21
N LEU A 60 28.07 -6.10 15.04
CA LEU A 60 28.21 -7.55 14.85
C LEU A 60 29.63 -8.04 15.19
N ALA A 61 30.66 -7.24 14.88
CA ALA A 61 32.05 -7.56 15.18
C ALA A 61 32.45 -7.39 16.66
N LYS A 62 31.60 -6.83 17.53
CA LYS A 62 31.93 -6.68 18.95
C LYS A 62 32.16 -8.03 19.63
N ARG A 63 33.05 -8.05 20.63
CA ARG A 63 33.46 -9.27 21.35
C ARG A 63 32.30 -10.06 21.96
N GLN A 64 31.24 -9.38 22.44
CA GLN A 64 30.06 -10.05 22.98
C GLN A 64 29.19 -10.78 21.93
N ASN A 65 29.33 -10.43 20.65
CA ASN A 65 28.46 -10.90 19.57
C ASN A 65 29.03 -12.12 18.83
N ARG A 66 29.62 -13.07 19.58
CA ARG A 66 30.33 -14.25 19.04
C ARG A 66 29.55 -15.06 18.01
N PHE A 67 28.23 -15.20 18.18
CA PHE A 67 27.37 -15.90 17.23
C PHE A 67 27.50 -15.39 15.79
N TYR A 68 27.67 -14.08 15.62
CA TYR A 68 27.77 -13.48 14.30
C TYR A 68 29.18 -13.57 13.70
N HIS A 69 30.17 -14.05 14.46
CA HIS A 69 31.55 -14.20 13.97
C HIS A 69 31.68 -15.38 13.01
N ASP A 70 30.72 -16.31 13.05
CA ASP A 70 30.60 -17.40 12.07
C ASP A 70 30.13 -16.89 10.69
N TYR A 71 29.68 -15.64 10.59
CA TYR A 71 29.21 -15.04 9.35
C TYR A 71 30.25 -14.06 8.79
N LYS A 72 30.54 -14.17 7.50
CA LYS A 72 31.24 -13.12 6.75
C LYS A 72 30.27 -11.95 6.53
N VAL A 73 30.54 -10.82 7.16
CA VAL A 73 29.69 -9.62 7.05
C VAL A 73 30.19 -8.72 5.92
N VAL A 74 29.36 -8.53 4.89
CA VAL A 74 29.67 -7.71 3.71
C VAL A 74 28.83 -6.44 3.72
N VAL A 75 29.47 -5.28 3.57
CA VAL A 75 28.75 -3.99 3.44
C VAL A 75 28.62 -3.62 1.97
N ALA A 76 27.43 -3.80 1.42
CA ALA A 76 27.05 -3.37 0.08
C ALA A 76 26.38 -1.98 0.13
N ALA A 77 27.11 -0.97 0.61
CA ALA A 77 26.61 0.40 0.76
C ALA A 77 27.71 1.44 0.53
N GLY A 78 27.33 2.63 0.06
CA GLY A 78 28.29 3.72 -0.23
C GLY A 78 29.18 3.42 -1.45
N SER A 79 29.98 4.40 -1.89
CA SER A 79 30.84 4.28 -3.08
C SER A 79 31.91 3.19 -2.97
N ALA A 80 32.42 2.95 -1.76
CA ALA A 80 33.45 1.93 -1.47
C ALA A 80 33.01 0.50 -1.82
N ALA A 81 31.71 0.22 -1.86
CA ALA A 81 31.18 -1.07 -2.26
C ALA A 81 31.10 -1.26 -3.79
N GLY A 82 31.61 -0.35 -4.63
CA GLY A 82 31.47 -0.41 -6.10
C GLY A 82 30.13 0.17 -6.61
N ILE A 83 30.11 0.72 -7.81
CA ILE A 83 28.92 1.41 -8.37
C ILE A 83 28.05 0.42 -9.15
N GLY A 84 26.73 0.41 -8.88
CA GLY A 84 25.78 -0.47 -9.57
C GLY A 84 26.10 -1.95 -9.38
N VAL A 85 26.23 -2.68 -10.49
CA VAL A 85 26.52 -4.13 -10.52
C VAL A 85 27.91 -4.44 -9.93
N ALA A 86 28.84 -3.48 -9.93
CA ALA A 86 30.16 -3.67 -9.33
C ALA A 86 30.13 -3.87 -7.80
N ALA A 87 28.97 -3.73 -7.15
CA ALA A 87 28.76 -4.11 -5.76
C ALA A 87 28.46 -5.60 -5.52
N LEU A 88 28.26 -6.36 -6.60
CA LEU A 88 27.95 -7.78 -6.54
C LEU A 88 29.17 -8.68 -6.28
N PRO A 89 30.35 -8.47 -6.92
CA PRO A 89 31.49 -9.36 -6.75
C PRO A 89 31.92 -9.58 -5.29
N PRO A 90 32.01 -8.55 -4.42
CA PRO A 90 32.38 -8.75 -3.01
C PRO A 90 31.40 -9.64 -2.24
N VAL A 91 30.12 -9.64 -2.64
CA VAL A 91 29.10 -10.51 -2.03
C VAL A 91 29.30 -11.96 -2.50
N GLN A 92 29.52 -12.17 -3.80
CA GLN A 92 29.74 -13.50 -4.36
C GLN A 92 31.02 -14.15 -3.85
N GLU A 93 32.12 -13.38 -3.78
CA GLU A 93 33.39 -13.84 -3.22
C GLU A 93 33.29 -14.22 -1.74
N ALA A 94 32.50 -13.46 -0.96
CA ALA A 94 32.27 -13.81 0.43
C ALA A 94 31.48 -15.12 0.59
N MET A 95 30.60 -15.44 -0.36
CA MET A 95 29.81 -16.67 -0.38
C MET A 95 30.59 -17.90 -0.85
N ASP A 96 31.76 -17.75 -1.47
CA ASP A 96 32.68 -18.82 -1.88
C ASP A 96 31.94 -20.12 -2.30
N ASP A 97 31.96 -21.17 -1.46
CA ASP A 97 30.97 -22.25 -1.47
C ASP A 97 29.76 -21.90 -0.58
N PRO A 98 28.58 -21.59 -1.18
CA PRO A 98 27.43 -21.15 -0.40
C PRO A 98 26.75 -22.29 0.39
N LEU A 99 27.13 -23.55 0.19
CA LEU A 99 26.62 -24.66 1.00
C LEU A 99 27.31 -24.79 2.35
N THR A 100 28.55 -24.30 2.46
CA THR A 100 29.38 -24.44 3.66
C THR A 100 29.69 -23.11 4.34
N THR A 101 29.53 -21.98 3.65
CA THR A 101 29.77 -20.66 4.20
C THR A 101 28.50 -19.99 4.75
N LYS A 102 28.70 -18.94 5.55
CA LYS A 102 27.62 -18.10 6.06
C LYS A 102 27.95 -16.64 5.83
N THR A 103 26.99 -15.86 5.37
CA THR A 103 27.18 -14.43 5.07
C THR A 103 26.02 -13.56 5.54
N ILE A 104 26.33 -12.35 5.97
CA ILE A 104 25.35 -11.28 6.20
C ILE A 104 25.68 -10.13 5.27
N THR A 105 24.81 -9.86 4.31
CA THR A 105 24.96 -8.71 3.41
C THR A 105 24.17 -7.52 3.95
N LEU A 106 24.86 -6.42 4.26
CA LEU A 106 24.26 -5.17 4.76
C LEU A 106 24.12 -4.17 3.61
N THR A 107 22.91 -3.70 3.33
CA THR A 107 22.65 -2.70 2.27
C THR A 107 21.74 -1.58 2.77
N CYS A 108 21.81 -0.42 2.11
CA CYS A 108 20.80 0.64 2.24
C CYS A 108 20.13 1.00 0.92
N GLY A 109 20.26 0.16 -0.12
CA GLY A 109 19.63 0.36 -1.42
C GLY A 109 20.41 -0.18 -2.61
N LYS A 110 21.65 -0.66 -2.42
CA LYS A 110 22.35 -1.39 -3.49
C LYS A 110 21.90 -2.83 -3.53
N LEU A 111 22.00 -3.44 -4.71
CA LEU A 111 21.64 -4.83 -4.97
C LEU A 111 20.14 -5.14 -4.75
N THR A 112 19.29 -4.11 -4.62
CA THR A 112 17.83 -4.26 -4.54
C THR A 112 17.17 -4.33 -5.92
N THR A 113 17.91 -3.99 -6.99
CA THR A 113 17.44 -3.99 -8.38
C THR A 113 18.50 -4.58 -9.30
N GLY A 114 18.05 -5.24 -10.38
CA GLY A 114 18.91 -5.65 -11.49
C GLY A 114 19.95 -6.75 -11.21
N VAL A 115 19.90 -7.42 -10.05
CA VAL A 115 20.84 -8.50 -9.69
C VAL A 115 20.12 -9.68 -9.07
N THR A 116 20.71 -10.87 -9.22
CA THR A 116 20.20 -12.13 -8.67
C THR A 116 21.31 -12.81 -7.87
N VAL A 117 21.06 -13.04 -6.59
CA VAL A 117 21.96 -13.78 -5.69
C VAL A 117 21.17 -14.96 -5.13
N LYS A 118 21.29 -16.10 -5.80
CA LYS A 118 20.52 -17.31 -5.49
C LYS A 118 20.70 -17.79 -4.03
N PRO A 119 21.88 -17.68 -3.39
CA PRO A 119 22.03 -18.16 -2.01
C PRO A 119 21.23 -17.41 -0.95
N TRP A 120 20.80 -16.16 -1.18
CA TRP A 120 20.07 -15.42 -0.13
C TRP A 120 18.73 -16.06 0.20
N THR A 121 18.55 -16.52 1.43
CA THR A 121 17.34 -17.23 1.88
C THR A 121 16.46 -16.38 2.79
N GLY A 122 16.96 -15.27 3.33
CA GLY A 122 16.15 -14.40 4.16
C GLY A 122 16.57 -12.95 4.14
N ILE A 123 15.60 -12.06 4.31
CA ILE A 123 15.78 -10.61 4.35
C ILE A 123 15.26 -10.02 5.66
N LEU A 124 16.03 -9.11 6.26
CA LEU A 124 15.60 -8.34 7.43
C LEU A 124 15.29 -6.90 7.01
N MET A 125 14.03 -6.49 7.18
CA MET A 125 13.51 -5.16 6.82
C MET A 125 13.74 -4.15 7.96
N LEU A 126 14.93 -3.57 8.02
CA LEU A 126 15.40 -2.70 9.13
C LEU A 126 15.29 -1.20 8.83
N ARG A 127 14.63 -0.81 7.75
CA ARG A 127 14.36 0.59 7.40
C ARG A 127 12.87 0.83 7.24
N ASN A 128 12.46 2.06 7.54
CA ASN A 128 11.13 2.49 7.19
C ASN A 128 11.06 2.71 5.66
N SER A 129 10.26 1.92 4.96
CA SER A 129 9.97 2.12 3.54
C SER A 129 8.56 2.68 3.40
N SER A 130 8.43 3.86 2.79
CA SER A 130 7.12 4.46 2.48
C SER A 130 6.58 4.02 1.10
N SER A 131 7.45 3.52 0.22
CA SER A 131 7.08 3.00 -1.10
C SER A 131 6.96 1.47 -1.06
N PRO A 132 5.79 0.92 -1.44
CA PRO A 132 5.60 -0.52 -1.59
C PRO A 132 6.52 -1.12 -2.64
N GLU A 133 6.80 -0.38 -3.72
CA GLU A 133 7.67 -0.82 -4.80
C GLU A 133 9.08 -1.10 -4.28
N THR A 134 9.64 -0.17 -3.49
CA THR A 134 10.97 -0.36 -2.89
C THR A 134 10.98 -1.53 -1.89
N TYR A 135 9.88 -1.72 -1.15
CA TYR A 135 9.75 -2.82 -0.19
C TYR A 135 9.78 -4.18 -0.89
N PHE A 136 8.91 -4.38 -1.87
CA PHE A 136 8.80 -5.65 -2.58
C PHE A 136 9.96 -5.90 -3.54
N GLN A 137 10.55 -4.87 -4.14
CA GLN A 137 11.78 -5.01 -4.93
C GLN A 137 12.93 -5.61 -4.11
N ALA A 138 13.04 -5.21 -2.84
CA ALA A 138 14.02 -5.77 -1.91
C ALA A 138 13.58 -7.16 -1.40
N ALA A 139 12.32 -7.31 -0.99
CA ALA A 139 11.78 -8.57 -0.47
C ALA A 139 11.96 -9.72 -1.45
N PHE A 140 11.62 -9.51 -2.73
CA PHE A 140 11.70 -10.54 -3.76
C PHE A 140 13.13 -10.88 -4.18
N ARG A 141 14.18 -10.18 -3.68
CA ARG A 141 15.57 -10.57 -3.93
C ARG A 141 15.90 -11.94 -3.37
N VAL A 142 15.26 -12.35 -2.27
CA VAL A 142 15.52 -13.65 -1.63
C VAL A 142 14.69 -14.78 -2.23
N GLN A 143 13.69 -14.48 -3.05
CA GLN A 143 12.78 -15.45 -3.65
C GLN A 143 13.40 -16.20 -4.85
N SER A 144 14.52 -15.72 -5.39
CA SER A 144 15.15 -16.37 -6.56
C SER A 144 15.52 -17.83 -6.26
N PRO A 145 15.13 -18.80 -7.12
CA PRO A 145 15.36 -20.21 -6.87
C PRO A 145 16.85 -20.54 -6.87
N TRP A 146 17.23 -21.50 -6.02
CA TRP A 146 18.59 -22.02 -5.96
C TRP A 146 18.55 -23.53 -6.17
N THR A 147 19.09 -23.97 -7.31
CA THR A 147 19.22 -25.38 -7.68
C THR A 147 20.69 -25.75 -7.84
N VAL A 148 20.99 -27.02 -7.56
CA VAL A 148 22.28 -27.66 -7.86
C VAL A 148 22.02 -28.73 -8.91
N ARG A 149 22.81 -28.71 -9.98
CA ARG A 149 22.72 -29.68 -11.07
C ARG A 149 23.74 -30.80 -10.84
N ASN A 150 23.37 -32.03 -11.14
CA ASN A 150 24.18 -33.23 -10.93
C ASN A 150 24.64 -33.40 -9.47
N PRO A 151 23.71 -33.45 -8.49
CA PRO A 151 24.05 -33.48 -7.07
C PRO A 151 24.82 -34.75 -6.65
N ASP A 152 24.60 -35.86 -7.34
CA ASP A 152 25.23 -37.17 -7.08
C ASP A 152 26.49 -37.42 -7.92
N GLY A 153 26.81 -36.52 -8.86
CA GLY A 153 27.92 -36.67 -9.81
C GLY A 153 27.65 -37.66 -10.95
N ALA A 154 26.56 -38.42 -10.91
CA ALA A 154 26.23 -39.48 -11.86
C ALA A 154 25.04 -39.14 -12.78
N SER A 155 24.20 -38.18 -12.37
CA SER A 155 22.97 -37.80 -13.05
C SER A 155 23.08 -36.37 -13.60
N PRO A 156 23.76 -36.17 -14.75
CA PRO A 156 24.12 -34.85 -15.27
C PRO A 156 22.94 -33.93 -15.63
N ASN A 157 21.72 -34.46 -15.68
CA ASN A 157 20.50 -33.70 -15.99
C ASN A 157 19.56 -33.56 -14.77
N GLU A 158 19.90 -34.15 -13.63
CA GLU A 158 19.10 -34.00 -12.42
C GLU A 158 19.41 -32.65 -11.76
N GLU A 159 18.35 -31.91 -11.42
CA GLU A 159 18.45 -30.68 -10.64
C GLU A 159 17.78 -30.87 -9.28
N GLN A 160 18.53 -30.60 -8.22
CA GLN A 160 18.01 -30.59 -6.86
C GLN A 160 17.75 -29.16 -6.41
N VAL A 161 16.53 -28.89 -5.93
CA VAL A 161 16.17 -27.61 -5.32
C VAL A 161 16.75 -27.53 -3.91
N ILE A 162 17.70 -26.61 -3.72
CA ILE A 162 18.34 -26.33 -2.43
C ILE A 162 17.47 -25.38 -1.61
N LYS A 163 17.00 -24.30 -2.22
CA LYS A 163 16.13 -23.32 -1.56
C LYS A 163 14.67 -23.66 -1.80
N ARG A 164 14.03 -24.26 -0.80
CA ARG A 164 12.58 -24.54 -0.80
C ARG A 164 11.75 -23.36 -0.30
N GLU A 165 12.31 -22.61 0.63
CA GLU A 165 11.63 -21.52 1.34
C GLU A 165 12.55 -20.30 1.46
N CYS A 166 11.94 -19.12 1.55
CA CYS A 166 12.64 -17.89 1.89
C CYS A 166 11.80 -17.04 2.85
N TYR A 167 12.47 -16.24 3.68
CA TYR A 167 11.81 -15.53 4.77
C TYR A 167 12.02 -14.01 4.67
N VAL A 168 10.93 -13.25 4.84
CA VAL A 168 10.96 -11.79 4.99
C VAL A 168 10.65 -11.47 6.44
N PHE A 169 11.63 -10.96 7.16
CA PHE A 169 11.46 -10.57 8.55
C PHE A 169 11.22 -9.07 8.64
N ASP A 170 10.03 -8.70 9.13
CA ASP A 170 9.67 -7.33 9.42
C ASP A 170 9.29 -7.18 10.89
N PHE A 171 9.91 -6.20 11.56
CA PHE A 171 9.70 -5.93 12.99
C PHE A 171 8.73 -4.76 13.22
N ALA A 172 8.12 -4.25 12.15
CA ALA A 172 7.09 -3.23 12.17
C ALA A 172 5.82 -3.78 11.48
N PRO A 173 4.98 -4.56 12.19
CA PRO A 173 3.85 -5.28 11.61
C PRO A 173 2.91 -4.34 10.85
N ASP A 174 2.49 -3.22 11.46
CA ASP A 174 1.61 -2.24 10.80
C ASP A 174 2.17 -1.73 9.47
N ARG A 175 3.49 -1.54 9.39
CA ARG A 175 4.15 -1.09 8.16
C ARG A 175 4.09 -2.20 7.11
N ALA A 176 4.50 -3.42 7.46
CA ALA A 176 4.55 -4.55 6.55
C ALA A 176 3.16 -4.84 5.95
N LEU A 177 2.14 -4.90 6.81
CA LEU A 177 0.76 -5.16 6.41
C LEU A 177 0.21 -4.05 5.51
N ARG A 178 0.53 -2.77 5.80
CA ARG A 178 0.20 -1.66 4.88
C ARG A 178 0.91 -1.79 3.53
N GLN A 179 2.18 -2.18 3.48
CA GLN A 179 2.86 -2.36 2.19
C GLN A 179 2.17 -3.46 1.37
N ILE A 180 1.80 -4.58 1.99
CA ILE A 180 1.08 -5.68 1.36
C ILE A 180 -0.28 -5.21 0.82
N ALA A 181 -1.08 -4.55 1.65
CA ALA A 181 -2.38 -4.02 1.25
C ALA A 181 -2.27 -3.01 0.09
N TYR A 182 -1.32 -2.06 0.16
CA TYR A 182 -1.16 -1.06 -0.88
C TYR A 182 -0.59 -1.61 -2.19
N TYR A 183 0.32 -2.58 -2.13
CA TYR A 183 0.90 -3.20 -3.31
C TYR A 183 -0.10 -4.09 -4.04
N SER A 184 -0.79 -4.98 -3.31
CA SER A 184 -1.82 -5.86 -3.87
C SER A 184 -2.92 -5.08 -4.59
N CYS A 185 -3.42 -4.00 -3.99
CA CYS A 185 -4.42 -3.14 -4.61
C CYS A 185 -3.98 -2.50 -5.93
N ARG A 186 -2.67 -2.37 -6.19
CA ARG A 186 -2.10 -1.77 -7.41
C ARG A 186 -1.80 -2.79 -8.51
N LEU A 187 -1.79 -4.09 -8.22
CA LEU A 187 -1.39 -5.12 -9.20
C LEU A 187 -2.44 -5.40 -10.28
N LYS A 188 -3.73 -5.35 -9.93
CA LYS A 188 -4.84 -5.54 -10.87
C LYS A 188 -5.82 -4.39 -10.77
N MET A 189 -6.14 -3.73 -11.89
CA MET A 189 -7.09 -2.61 -11.94
C MET A 189 -8.54 -3.05 -12.17
N ASP A 190 -8.77 -4.25 -12.71
CA ASP A 190 -10.10 -4.72 -13.13
C ASP A 190 -10.90 -5.41 -12.02
N GLU A 191 -10.25 -5.89 -10.96
CA GLU A 191 -10.90 -6.58 -9.85
C GLU A 191 -11.39 -5.55 -8.82
N ARG A 192 -12.68 -5.56 -8.49
CA ARG A 192 -13.34 -4.51 -7.69
C ARG A 192 -13.22 -4.70 -6.18
N ASN A 193 -12.82 -5.88 -5.70
CA ASN A 193 -12.73 -6.20 -4.27
C ASN A 193 -11.26 -6.13 -3.76
N PRO A 194 -10.91 -5.17 -2.87
CA PRO A 194 -9.58 -5.07 -2.26
C PRO A 194 -9.15 -6.32 -1.46
N GLU A 195 -10.09 -7.01 -0.83
CA GLU A 195 -9.80 -8.17 0.02
C GLU A 195 -9.42 -9.38 -0.81
N GLN A 196 -10.09 -9.62 -1.94
CA GLN A 196 -9.70 -10.66 -2.89
C GLN A 196 -8.29 -10.43 -3.46
N LYS A 197 -7.92 -9.18 -3.76
CA LYS A 197 -6.55 -8.84 -4.20
C LYS A 197 -5.52 -9.16 -3.13
N VAL A 198 -5.82 -8.85 -1.87
CA VAL A 198 -4.93 -9.18 -0.75
C VAL A 198 -4.86 -10.70 -0.58
N ALA A 199 -5.99 -11.41 -0.63
CA ALA A 199 -6.08 -12.86 -0.50
C ALA A 199 -5.26 -13.60 -1.56
N GLU A 200 -5.40 -13.23 -2.83
CA GLU A 200 -4.59 -13.78 -3.93
C GLU A 200 -3.11 -13.46 -3.73
N PHE A 201 -2.78 -12.26 -3.26
CA PHE A 201 -1.38 -11.90 -3.03
C PHE A 201 -0.74 -12.73 -1.90
N ILE A 202 -1.45 -12.92 -0.79
CA ILE A 202 -0.93 -13.67 0.37
C ILE A 202 -0.96 -15.18 0.17
N SER A 203 -1.69 -15.71 -0.83
CA SER A 203 -1.55 -17.12 -1.20
C SER A 203 -0.16 -17.42 -1.78
N PHE A 204 0.49 -16.44 -2.41
CA PHE A 204 1.89 -16.55 -2.86
C PHE A 204 2.91 -16.14 -1.79
N LEU A 205 2.50 -15.29 -0.85
CA LEU A 205 3.34 -14.77 0.23
C LEU A 205 2.60 -14.88 1.57
N PRO A 206 2.54 -16.08 2.18
CA PRO A 206 1.89 -16.26 3.47
C PRO A 206 2.48 -15.34 4.54
N VAL A 207 1.62 -14.63 5.26
CA VAL A 207 2.01 -13.66 6.27
C VAL A 207 1.80 -14.25 7.65
N LEU A 208 2.88 -14.41 8.40
CA LEU A 208 2.82 -14.89 9.78
C LEU A 208 3.04 -13.71 10.73
N SER A 209 2.19 -13.59 11.75
CA SER A 209 2.31 -12.56 12.79
C SER A 209 2.28 -13.15 14.19
N TYR A 210 3.07 -12.55 15.06
CA TYR A 210 3.10 -12.89 16.48
C TYR A 210 2.12 -11.98 17.24
N ASP A 211 1.07 -12.55 17.81
CA ASP A 211 0.04 -11.80 18.55
C ASP A 211 0.40 -11.57 20.04
N GLY A 212 1.59 -11.96 20.47
CA GLY A 212 2.01 -11.96 21.87
C GLY A 212 1.94 -13.34 22.53
N SER A 213 1.19 -14.28 21.95
CA SER A 213 1.02 -15.64 22.45
C SER A 213 1.52 -16.71 21.48
N SER A 214 1.29 -16.56 20.18
CA SER A 214 1.65 -17.55 19.16
C SER A 214 1.85 -16.89 17.80
N MET A 215 2.56 -17.58 16.90
CA MET A 215 2.59 -17.19 15.50
C MET A 215 1.34 -17.71 14.81
N LYS A 216 0.58 -16.81 14.20
CA LYS A 216 -0.60 -17.16 13.39
C LYS A 216 -0.44 -16.59 12.00
N GLN A 217 -0.97 -17.30 11.01
CA GLN A 217 -1.13 -16.75 9.69
C GLN A 217 -2.25 -15.70 9.73
N ILE A 218 -2.00 -14.53 9.15
CA ILE A 218 -3.02 -13.49 9.01
C ILE A 218 -3.70 -13.68 7.65
N ASP A 219 -5.03 -13.62 7.66
CA ASP A 219 -5.89 -13.60 6.48
C ASP A 219 -5.98 -12.20 5.84
N ALA A 220 -6.65 -12.11 4.70
CA ALA A 220 -6.78 -10.85 3.97
C ALA A 220 -7.55 -9.79 4.78
N ALA A 221 -8.61 -10.20 5.48
CA ALA A 221 -9.39 -9.35 6.38
C ALA A 221 -8.49 -8.72 7.46
N GLY A 222 -7.75 -9.53 8.21
CA GLY A 222 -6.88 -9.08 9.29
C GLY A 222 -5.73 -8.19 8.80
N ILE A 223 -5.20 -8.43 7.59
CA ILE A 223 -4.21 -7.55 6.97
C ILE A 223 -4.80 -6.18 6.64
N LEU A 224 -6.00 -6.15 6.04
CA LEU A 224 -6.70 -4.90 5.75
C LEU A 224 -7.07 -4.15 7.02
N ASP A 225 -7.58 -4.85 8.02
CA ASP A 225 -7.98 -4.26 9.29
C ASP A 225 -6.78 -3.67 10.04
N MET A 226 -5.65 -4.38 10.12
CA MET A 226 -4.42 -3.83 10.71
C MET A 226 -3.76 -2.75 9.86
N ALA A 227 -3.85 -2.84 8.53
CA ALA A 227 -3.41 -1.75 7.66
C ALA A 227 -4.21 -0.47 7.91
N MET A 228 -5.48 -0.63 8.30
CA MET A 228 -6.45 0.43 8.54
C MET A 228 -6.58 0.86 10.01
N SER A 229 -6.18 0.04 10.98
CA SER A 229 -6.33 0.27 12.43
C SER A 229 -5.56 1.49 12.95
N GLY A 230 -4.61 2.01 12.18
CA GLY A 230 -3.94 3.29 12.43
C GLY A 230 -4.63 4.51 11.82
N THR A 231 -5.79 4.34 11.17
CA THR A 231 -6.54 5.42 10.51
C THR A 231 -7.54 6.00 11.50
N THR A 232 -7.22 7.16 12.07
CA THR A 232 -8.18 7.88 12.91
C THR A 232 -9.36 8.40 12.07
N ALA A 233 -10.51 8.66 12.71
CA ALA A 233 -11.63 9.35 12.06
C ALA A 233 -11.18 10.62 11.32
N THR A 234 -10.20 11.35 11.88
CA THR A 234 -9.60 12.54 11.27
C THR A 234 -8.86 12.24 9.95
N LEU A 235 -8.18 11.10 9.85
CA LEU A 235 -7.50 10.68 8.62
C LEU A 235 -8.49 10.21 7.55
N LEU A 236 -9.62 9.59 7.95
CA LEU A 236 -10.70 9.24 7.03
C LEU A 236 -11.39 10.50 6.49
N VAL A 237 -11.68 11.49 7.33
CA VAL A 237 -12.23 12.79 6.91
C VAL A 237 -11.30 13.47 5.91
N ARG A 238 -9.98 13.48 6.17
CA ARG A 238 -8.97 14.02 5.22
C ARG A 238 -8.94 13.30 3.88
N ARG A 239 -9.31 12.02 3.80
CA ARG A 239 -9.42 11.30 2.51
C ARG A 239 -10.57 11.84 1.67
N TRP A 240 -11.69 12.21 2.30
CA TRP A 240 -12.82 12.86 1.63
C TRP A 240 -12.54 14.29 1.19
N GLU A 241 -11.51 14.92 1.76
CA GLU A 241 -10.97 16.21 1.31
C GLU A 241 -9.96 16.09 0.15
N SER A 242 -9.66 14.85 -0.30
CA SER A 242 -8.65 14.62 -1.34
C SER A 242 -9.11 15.13 -2.70
N ALA A 243 -8.25 15.93 -3.32
CA ALA A 243 -8.44 16.43 -4.68
C ALA A 243 -8.50 15.31 -5.74
N LEU A 244 -8.02 14.11 -5.43
CA LEU A 244 -8.04 12.96 -6.34
C LEU A 244 -9.44 12.33 -6.47
N LEU A 245 -10.37 12.62 -5.56
CA LEU A 245 -11.74 12.12 -5.63
C LEU A 245 -12.54 12.71 -6.79
N VAL A 246 -12.06 13.82 -7.34
CA VAL A 246 -12.76 14.59 -8.38
C VAL A 246 -11.83 14.80 -9.57
N ASN A 247 -12.36 14.60 -10.78
CA ASN A 247 -11.65 14.83 -12.03
C ASN A 247 -12.05 16.19 -12.61
N VAL A 248 -11.06 17.04 -12.83
CA VAL A 248 -11.21 18.40 -13.39
C VAL A 248 -10.24 18.63 -14.56
N ASP A 249 -9.90 17.56 -15.28
CA ASP A 249 -9.11 17.64 -16.51
C ASP A 249 -9.92 18.28 -17.66
N ASN A 250 -9.22 18.67 -18.75
CA ASN A 250 -9.86 19.36 -19.87
C ASN A 250 -10.97 18.55 -20.51
N ASP A 251 -10.82 17.23 -20.60
CA ASP A 251 -11.75 16.36 -21.32
C ASP A 251 -13.02 16.18 -20.49
N THR A 252 -12.89 15.98 -19.19
CA THR A 252 -14.01 15.95 -18.24
C THR A 252 -14.74 17.28 -18.22
N LEU A 253 -14.02 18.41 -18.18
CA LEU A 253 -14.62 19.73 -18.22
C LEU A 253 -15.34 20.03 -19.54
N LYS A 254 -14.80 19.58 -20.68
CA LYS A 254 -15.46 19.67 -22.00
C LYS A 254 -16.75 18.85 -22.04
N ARG A 255 -16.72 17.60 -21.56
CA ARG A 255 -17.91 16.74 -21.45
C ARG A 255 -19.00 17.38 -20.58
N LEU A 256 -18.58 17.98 -19.47
CA LEU A 256 -19.47 18.68 -18.54
C LEU A 256 -20.15 19.88 -19.21
N MET A 257 -19.38 20.73 -19.87
CA MET A 257 -19.89 21.90 -20.60
C MET A 257 -20.83 21.53 -21.75
N ALA A 258 -20.55 20.42 -22.45
CA ALA A 258 -21.40 19.95 -23.55
C ALA A 258 -22.76 19.41 -23.08
N ASN A 259 -22.97 19.27 -21.77
CA ASN A 259 -24.20 18.74 -21.19
C ASN A 259 -24.92 19.81 -20.35
N GLU A 260 -25.96 20.43 -20.93
CA GLU A 260 -26.73 21.49 -20.27
C GLU A 260 -27.36 21.05 -18.94
N ALA A 261 -27.81 19.79 -18.85
CA ALA A 261 -28.40 19.25 -17.64
C ALA A 261 -27.35 19.12 -16.51
N ALA A 262 -26.13 18.69 -16.82
CA ALA A 262 -25.03 18.61 -15.87
C ALA A 262 -24.58 19.99 -15.37
N MET A 263 -24.56 20.99 -16.26
CA MET A 263 -24.24 22.37 -15.87
C MET A 263 -25.31 22.95 -14.94
N LYS A 264 -26.59 22.73 -15.26
CA LYS A 264 -27.71 23.16 -14.42
C LYS A 264 -27.67 22.48 -13.04
N ALA A 265 -27.35 21.19 -12.99
CA ALA A 265 -27.16 20.44 -11.76
C ALA A 265 -26.08 21.08 -10.87
N LEU A 266 -24.91 21.38 -11.44
CA LEU A 266 -23.82 21.99 -10.68
C LEU A 266 -24.14 23.40 -10.21
N MET A 267 -24.88 24.20 -11.00
CA MET A 267 -25.33 25.53 -10.57
C MET A 267 -26.28 25.50 -9.35
N ASN A 268 -26.99 24.38 -9.14
CA ASN A 268 -27.83 24.21 -7.94
C ASN A 268 -27.02 23.94 -6.67
N ILE A 269 -25.74 23.60 -6.80
CA ILE A 269 -24.84 23.45 -5.66
C ILE A 269 -24.41 24.84 -5.17
N GLU A 270 -24.47 25.03 -3.85
CA GLU A 270 -24.07 26.26 -3.19
C GLU A 270 -22.62 26.67 -3.57
N GLY A 271 -22.46 27.85 -4.15
CA GLY A 271 -21.15 28.40 -4.56
C GLY A 271 -20.77 28.24 -6.03
N PHE A 272 -21.63 27.67 -6.89
CA PHE A 272 -21.35 27.43 -8.32
C PHE A 272 -21.94 28.45 -9.32
N ARG A 273 -22.27 29.67 -8.86
CA ARG A 273 -23.00 30.68 -9.67
C ARG A 273 -22.33 31.10 -10.99
N ASN A 274 -20.99 31.03 -11.10
CA ASN A 274 -20.23 31.46 -12.29
C ASN A 274 -19.51 30.30 -13.02
N LEU A 275 -19.92 29.05 -12.80
CA LEU A 275 -19.16 27.88 -13.26
C LEU A 275 -18.92 27.84 -14.77
N ASN A 276 -19.93 28.18 -15.60
CA ASN A 276 -19.80 28.16 -17.06
C ASN A 276 -18.62 29.03 -17.54
N GLN A 277 -18.56 30.27 -17.08
CA GLN A 277 -17.52 31.22 -17.45
C GLN A 277 -16.15 30.76 -16.98
N ASP A 278 -16.07 30.13 -15.80
CA ASP A 278 -14.81 29.61 -15.26
C ASP A 278 -14.29 28.44 -16.09
N ILE A 279 -15.17 27.51 -16.50
CA ILE A 279 -14.76 26.36 -17.34
C ILE A 279 -14.36 26.83 -18.74
N GLU A 280 -15.12 27.75 -19.34
CA GLU A 280 -14.75 28.36 -20.63
C GLU A 280 -13.38 29.02 -20.55
N THR A 281 -13.12 29.79 -19.49
CA THR A 281 -11.82 30.43 -19.28
C THR A 281 -10.71 29.38 -19.20
N ILE A 282 -10.94 28.28 -18.48
CA ILE A 282 -9.95 27.20 -18.33
C ILE A 282 -9.66 26.54 -19.68
N ILE A 283 -10.70 26.16 -20.43
CA ILE A 283 -10.54 25.48 -21.71
C ILE A 283 -9.82 26.40 -22.70
N ASN A 284 -10.32 27.62 -22.89
CA ASN A 284 -9.77 28.57 -23.86
C ASN A 284 -8.32 28.95 -23.53
N LYS A 285 -8.00 29.27 -22.27
CA LYS A 285 -6.63 29.64 -21.88
C LYS A 285 -5.69 28.44 -21.91
N SER A 286 -6.14 27.25 -21.49
CA SER A 286 -5.28 26.05 -21.52
C SER A 286 -4.95 25.60 -22.94
N ASP A 287 -5.92 25.64 -23.86
CA ASP A 287 -5.71 25.28 -25.26
C ASP A 287 -4.86 26.34 -25.98
N ALA A 288 -5.04 27.64 -25.67
CA ALA A 288 -4.18 28.72 -26.16
C ALA A 288 -2.71 28.56 -25.69
N VAL A 289 -2.48 28.34 -24.39
CA VAL A 289 -1.13 28.12 -23.83
C VAL A 289 -0.46 26.89 -24.46
N LYS A 290 -1.20 25.78 -24.61
CA LYS A 290 -0.69 24.56 -25.27
C LYS A 290 -0.32 24.81 -26.73
N LYS A 291 -1.14 25.57 -27.46
CA LYS A 291 -0.88 25.93 -28.86
C LYS A 291 0.37 26.80 -28.98
N THR A 292 0.49 27.86 -28.19
CA THR A 292 1.65 28.77 -28.21
C THR A 292 2.95 28.04 -27.88
N ARG A 293 2.97 27.18 -26.86
CA ARG A 293 4.15 26.36 -26.51
C ARG A 293 4.50 25.28 -27.54
N LYS A 294 3.56 24.90 -28.40
CA LYS A 294 3.78 23.94 -29.49
C LYS A 294 4.29 24.62 -30.76
N GLU A 295 3.91 25.87 -30.98
CA GLU A 295 4.30 26.69 -32.14
C GLU A 295 5.62 27.45 -31.92
N LYS A 296 5.98 27.78 -30.68
CA LYS A 296 7.26 28.42 -30.31
C LYS A 296 7.97 27.59 -29.23
N ASN A 297 9.25 27.29 -29.43
CA ASN A 297 10.08 26.71 -28.37
C ASN A 297 10.27 27.73 -27.23
N ASP A 298 10.37 27.27 -25.97
CA ASP A 298 10.52 28.14 -24.79
C ASP A 298 11.75 29.09 -24.90
N GLU A 299 12.73 28.78 -25.76
CA GLU A 299 13.90 29.62 -26.05
C GLU A 299 13.63 30.77 -27.04
N GLU A 300 12.61 30.65 -27.90
CA GLU A 300 12.24 31.65 -28.92
C GLU A 300 11.21 32.67 -28.43
N MET A 301 10.70 32.50 -27.20
CA MET A 301 9.69 33.37 -26.62
C MET A 301 10.31 34.61 -25.98
N THR A 302 9.74 35.78 -26.25
CA THR A 302 10.14 37.02 -25.59
C THR A 302 9.77 37.01 -24.10
N GLU A 303 10.50 37.77 -23.27
CA GLU A 303 10.22 37.90 -21.84
C GLU A 303 8.77 38.34 -21.53
N LYS A 304 8.18 39.14 -22.43
CA LYS A 304 6.79 39.59 -22.32
C LYS A 304 5.80 38.43 -22.59
N GLU A 305 6.01 37.67 -23.66
CA GLU A 305 5.18 36.50 -23.98
C GLU A 305 5.30 35.41 -22.91
N LYS A 306 6.49 35.20 -22.34
CA LYS A 306 6.70 34.28 -21.20
C LYS A 306 5.89 34.71 -19.97
N LYS A 307 5.87 36.01 -19.66
CA LYS A 307 5.06 36.55 -18.55
C LYS A 307 3.56 36.36 -18.81
N GLU A 308 3.08 36.69 -20.00
CA GLU A 308 1.67 36.54 -20.39
C GLU A 308 1.23 35.06 -20.34
N LEU A 309 2.04 34.12 -20.85
CA LEU A 309 1.77 32.69 -20.71
C LEU A 309 1.75 32.24 -19.25
N THR A 310 2.68 32.73 -18.43
CA THR A 310 2.75 32.38 -17.00
C THR A 310 1.53 32.90 -16.23
N GLU A 311 1.06 34.10 -16.55
CA GLU A 311 -0.17 34.66 -15.97
C GLU A 311 -1.41 33.88 -16.41
N ALA A 312 -1.54 33.59 -17.70
CA ALA A 312 -2.62 32.75 -18.23
C ALA A 312 -2.63 31.35 -17.59
N GLU A 313 -1.45 30.77 -17.37
CA GLU A 313 -1.29 29.50 -16.66
C GLU A 313 -1.73 29.57 -15.21
N LYS A 314 -1.28 30.59 -14.47
CA LYS A 314 -1.69 30.80 -13.09
C LYS A 314 -3.20 30.97 -12.99
N GLU A 315 -3.80 31.68 -13.92
CA GLU A 315 -5.24 31.94 -13.91
C GLU A 315 -6.06 30.68 -14.16
N TYR A 316 -5.78 29.90 -15.22
CA TYR A 316 -6.56 28.67 -15.45
C TYR A 316 -6.30 27.62 -14.36
N LYS A 317 -5.09 27.53 -13.81
CA LYS A 317 -4.77 26.63 -12.68
C LYS A 317 -5.53 27.05 -11.42
N SER A 318 -5.60 28.36 -11.14
CA SER A 318 -6.35 28.91 -10.02
C SER A 318 -7.85 28.62 -10.14
N LYS A 319 -8.45 28.91 -11.31
CA LYS A 319 -9.86 28.59 -11.57
C LYS A 319 -10.15 27.09 -11.46
N ARG A 320 -9.28 26.24 -12.00
CA ARG A 320 -9.42 24.77 -11.87
C ARG A 320 -9.40 24.34 -10.42
N LYS A 321 -8.48 24.89 -9.61
CA LYS A 321 -8.41 24.61 -8.18
C LYS A 321 -9.69 25.02 -7.46
N GLN A 322 -10.26 26.17 -7.80
CA GLN A 322 -11.54 26.61 -7.21
C GLN A 322 -12.69 25.65 -7.55
N ILE A 323 -12.78 25.18 -8.80
CA ILE A 323 -13.78 24.17 -9.19
C ILE A 323 -13.55 22.87 -8.41
N GLN A 324 -12.30 22.44 -8.31
CA GLN A 324 -11.92 21.23 -7.58
C GLN A 324 -12.31 21.33 -6.09
N GLU A 325 -11.96 22.42 -5.41
CA GLU A 325 -12.31 22.68 -4.00
C GLU A 325 -13.83 22.65 -3.78
N LYS A 326 -14.61 23.20 -4.72
CA LYS A 326 -16.08 23.17 -4.64
C LYS A 326 -16.65 21.76 -4.82
N LEU A 327 -16.11 20.95 -5.74
CA LEU A 327 -16.51 19.56 -5.91
C LEU A 327 -16.08 18.68 -4.71
N ILE A 328 -14.94 18.97 -4.09
CA ILE A 328 -14.51 18.32 -2.84
C ILE A 328 -15.47 18.65 -1.70
N LYS A 329 -15.89 19.92 -1.55
CA LYS A 329 -16.90 20.31 -0.55
C LYS A 329 -18.24 19.59 -0.72
N PHE A 330 -18.55 19.14 -1.93
CA PHE A 330 -19.68 18.24 -2.16
C PHE A 330 -19.35 16.82 -1.69
N ALA A 331 -18.20 16.27 -2.07
CA ALA A 331 -17.77 14.92 -1.67
C ALA A 331 -17.71 14.75 -0.15
N THR A 332 -17.31 15.77 0.61
CA THR A 332 -17.29 15.72 2.09
C THR A 332 -18.68 15.64 2.74
N ARG A 333 -19.76 15.87 1.99
CA ARG A 333 -21.13 15.69 2.48
C ARG A 333 -21.61 14.25 2.36
N VAL A 334 -20.94 13.42 1.57
CA VAL A 334 -21.28 11.99 1.38
C VAL A 334 -21.14 11.18 2.68
N PRO A 335 -20.05 11.30 3.46
CA PRO A 335 -19.96 10.64 4.77
C PRO A 335 -21.08 11.03 5.75
N ILE A 336 -21.50 12.30 5.72
CA ILE A 336 -22.59 12.78 6.58
C ILE A 336 -23.90 12.08 6.19
N PHE A 337 -24.17 11.97 4.89
CA PHE A 337 -25.32 11.20 4.39
C PHE A 337 -25.24 9.72 4.80
N MET A 338 -24.06 9.09 4.72
CA MET A 338 -23.86 7.71 5.16
C MET A 338 -24.10 7.49 6.66
N TYR A 339 -23.76 8.46 7.52
CA TYR A 339 -24.07 8.36 8.96
C TYR A 339 -25.56 8.44 9.26
N LEU A 340 -26.30 9.20 8.44
CA LEU A 340 -27.72 9.49 8.66
C LEU A 340 -28.66 8.45 8.05
N THR A 341 -28.15 7.58 7.18
CA THR A 341 -28.95 6.55 6.50
C THR A 341 -28.93 5.23 7.28
N ASP A 342 -30.09 4.58 7.33
CA ASP A 342 -30.25 3.25 7.92
C ASP A 342 -29.99 2.12 6.91
N TYR A 343 -29.95 2.42 5.60
CA TYR A 343 -29.79 1.43 4.53
C TYR A 343 -28.34 1.29 4.08
N ARG A 344 -27.49 0.85 5.00
CA ARG A 344 -26.03 0.83 4.83
C ARG A 344 -25.57 -0.39 4.04
N GLU A 345 -26.41 -1.39 3.87
CA GLU A 345 -26.11 -2.62 3.18
C GLU A 345 -26.10 -2.48 1.65
N ARG A 346 -26.65 -1.39 1.11
CA ARG A 346 -26.73 -1.14 -0.34
C ARG A 346 -25.67 -0.17 -0.82
N CYS A 347 -25.28 -0.28 -2.09
CA CYS A 347 -24.30 0.62 -2.65
C CYS A 347 -24.83 2.06 -2.55
N LEU A 348 -23.97 3.03 -2.25
CA LEU A 348 -24.31 4.41 -2.05
C LEU A 348 -25.12 4.95 -3.23
N LYS A 349 -24.81 4.51 -4.47
CA LYS A 349 -25.62 4.81 -5.64
C LYS A 349 -27.06 4.32 -5.48
N ASP A 350 -27.31 3.11 -4.99
CA ASP A 350 -28.65 2.57 -4.71
C ASP A 350 -29.32 3.23 -3.50
N VAL A 351 -28.56 3.57 -2.45
CA VAL A 351 -29.08 4.29 -1.28
C VAL A 351 -29.53 5.71 -1.67
N ILE A 352 -28.72 6.39 -2.47
CA ILE A 352 -29.02 7.70 -3.04
C ILE A 352 -30.22 7.62 -3.98
N THR A 353 -30.26 6.62 -4.87
CA THR A 353 -31.22 6.56 -5.97
C THR A 353 -32.58 6.00 -5.60
N GLN A 354 -32.65 5.05 -4.66
CA GLN A 354 -33.85 4.25 -4.41
C GLN A 354 -34.42 4.40 -3.00
N LEU A 355 -33.61 4.74 -2.00
CA LEU A 355 -34.00 4.64 -0.59
C LEU A 355 -34.18 5.99 0.09
N GLU A 356 -33.22 6.91 -0.06
CA GLU A 356 -33.29 8.23 0.60
C GLU A 356 -32.98 9.42 -0.33
N PRO A 357 -33.67 9.54 -1.48
CA PRO A 357 -33.43 10.62 -2.44
C PRO A 357 -33.70 12.02 -1.85
N GLY A 358 -34.65 12.12 -0.92
CA GLY A 358 -35.00 13.37 -0.23
C GLY A 358 -33.92 13.84 0.74
N LEU A 359 -33.36 12.92 1.55
CA LEU A 359 -32.27 13.22 2.46
C LEU A 359 -31.00 13.58 1.69
N PHE A 360 -30.69 12.82 0.63
CA PHE A 360 -29.56 13.11 -0.24
C PHE A 360 -29.65 14.51 -0.84
N LYS A 361 -30.81 14.89 -1.37
CA LYS A 361 -31.04 16.24 -1.91
C LYS A 361 -30.92 17.32 -0.83
N LYS A 362 -31.39 17.05 0.40
CA LYS A 362 -31.30 18.00 1.51
C LYS A 362 -29.86 18.22 1.98
N VAL A 363 -29.05 17.17 2.00
CA VAL A 363 -27.64 17.22 2.41
C VAL A 363 -26.76 17.79 1.30
N THR A 364 -26.94 17.33 0.06
CA THR A 364 -26.02 17.62 -1.04
C THR A 364 -26.48 18.71 -2.01
N GLY A 365 -27.79 19.03 -2.03
CA GLY A 365 -28.40 19.97 -2.96
C GLY A 365 -28.69 19.39 -4.36
N LEU A 366 -28.22 18.17 -4.67
CA LEU A 366 -28.43 17.52 -5.97
C LEU A 366 -29.62 16.56 -5.93
N SER A 367 -30.35 16.47 -7.04
CA SER A 367 -31.23 15.33 -7.24
C SER A 367 -30.41 14.08 -7.57
N VAL A 368 -31.03 12.92 -7.41
CA VAL A 368 -30.45 11.63 -7.81
C VAL A 368 -29.99 11.64 -9.27
N LYS A 369 -30.87 12.09 -10.17
CA LYS A 369 -30.59 12.13 -11.61
C LYS A 369 -29.40 13.01 -11.93
N ASP A 370 -29.28 14.14 -11.23
CA ASP A 370 -28.16 15.06 -11.37
C ASP A 370 -26.85 14.43 -10.92
N PHE A 371 -26.87 13.72 -9.78
CA PHE A 371 -25.69 13.03 -9.27
C PHE A 371 -25.22 11.90 -10.18
N GLU A 372 -26.12 11.04 -10.66
CA GLU A 372 -25.80 9.97 -11.60
C GLU A 372 -25.22 10.52 -12.90
N LEU A 373 -25.78 11.63 -13.39
CA LEU A 373 -25.27 12.31 -14.56
C LEU A 373 -23.82 12.78 -14.36
N LEU A 374 -23.50 13.40 -13.22
CA LEU A 374 -22.13 13.84 -12.91
C LEU A 374 -21.15 12.66 -12.79
N VAL A 375 -21.58 11.55 -12.17
CA VAL A 375 -20.76 10.32 -12.09
C VAL A 375 -20.52 9.77 -13.50
N SER A 376 -21.55 9.70 -14.35
CA SER A 376 -21.44 9.20 -15.73
C SER A 376 -20.50 10.03 -16.62
N LEU A 377 -20.36 11.33 -16.33
CA LEU A 377 -19.46 12.24 -17.03
C LEU A 377 -18.00 12.15 -16.52
N GLY A 378 -17.75 11.33 -15.50
CA GLY A 378 -16.44 11.07 -14.93
C GLY A 378 -15.97 12.16 -13.95
N VAL A 379 -16.87 13.02 -13.47
CA VAL A 379 -16.54 14.11 -12.53
C VAL A 379 -16.02 13.56 -11.20
N PHE A 380 -16.51 12.40 -10.78
CA PHE A 380 -16.10 11.70 -9.58
C PHE A 380 -15.33 10.43 -9.91
N ASN A 381 -14.27 10.15 -9.15
CA ASN A 381 -13.49 8.93 -9.30
C ASN A 381 -14.13 7.79 -8.50
N SER A 382 -14.98 6.99 -9.15
CA SER A 382 -15.73 5.90 -8.50
C SER A 382 -14.84 4.91 -7.77
N ALA A 383 -13.66 4.58 -8.29
CA ALA A 383 -12.74 3.63 -7.64
C ALA A 383 -12.20 4.18 -6.30
N LEU A 384 -11.82 5.46 -6.27
CA LEU A 384 -11.35 6.10 -5.04
C LEU A 384 -12.50 6.37 -4.05
N MET A 385 -13.72 6.63 -4.56
CA MET A 385 -14.91 6.75 -3.71
C MET A 385 -15.32 5.39 -3.11
N ASN A 386 -15.25 4.30 -3.88
CA ASN A 386 -15.45 2.93 -3.38
C ASN A 386 -14.47 2.63 -2.24
N ASP A 387 -13.18 2.91 -2.44
CA ASP A 387 -12.13 2.73 -1.42
C ASP A 387 -12.41 3.57 -0.17
N ALA A 388 -12.83 4.83 -0.33
CA ALA A 388 -13.14 5.73 0.78
C ALA A 388 -14.36 5.25 1.59
N ILE A 389 -15.40 4.76 0.91
CA ILE A 389 -16.63 4.24 1.52
C ILE A 389 -16.36 2.92 2.25
N TYR A 390 -15.62 2.01 1.64
CA TYR A 390 -15.21 0.75 2.26
C TYR A 390 -14.48 0.98 3.58
N LYS A 391 -13.47 1.86 3.55
CA LYS A 391 -12.64 2.20 4.73
C LYS A 391 -13.43 2.90 5.81
N PHE A 392 -14.41 3.72 5.41
CA PHE A 392 -15.29 4.40 6.33
C PHE A 392 -16.22 3.42 7.05
N LYS A 393 -16.86 2.50 6.32
CA LYS A 393 -17.73 1.46 6.90
C LYS A 393 -16.97 0.54 7.86
N ARG A 394 -15.80 0.03 7.45
CA ARG A 394 -14.97 -0.79 8.34
C ARG A 394 -14.54 -0.09 9.63
N TYR A 395 -14.22 1.21 9.56
CA TYR A 395 -13.91 1.99 10.77
C TYR A 395 -15.12 2.14 11.70
N GLU A 396 -16.31 2.33 11.12
CA GLU A 396 -17.56 2.40 11.87
C GLU A 396 -17.91 1.05 12.52
N ASP A 397 -17.83 -0.05 11.78
CA ASP A 397 -18.09 -1.41 12.27
C ASP A 397 -17.15 -1.79 13.44
N ALA A 398 -15.86 -1.47 13.30
CA ALA A 398 -14.88 -1.66 14.37
C ALA A 398 -15.18 -0.79 15.61
N SER A 399 -15.80 0.37 15.43
CA SER A 399 -16.19 1.26 16.54
C SER A 399 -17.49 0.79 17.23
N LEU A 400 -18.44 0.24 16.48
CA LEU A 400 -19.72 -0.28 16.99
C LEU A 400 -19.55 -1.63 17.71
N SER A 401 -18.72 -2.53 17.17
CA SER A 401 -18.38 -3.81 17.80
C SER A 401 -17.71 -3.67 19.17
N TYR A 402 -16.91 -2.61 19.39
CA TYR A 402 -16.33 -2.30 20.69
C TYR A 402 -17.38 -1.99 21.77
N THR A 403 -18.60 -1.59 21.38
CA THR A 403 -19.72 -1.34 22.30
C THR A 403 -20.58 -2.58 22.56
N GLY A 404 -20.24 -3.73 21.95
CA GLY A 404 -21.01 -4.99 22.06
C GLY A 404 -22.31 -4.99 21.27
N ILE A 405 -22.52 -4.00 20.39
CA ILE A 405 -23.72 -3.87 19.57
C ILE A 405 -23.29 -3.99 18.11
N ASN A 406 -23.43 -5.19 17.53
CA ASN A 406 -23.32 -5.38 16.08
C ASN A 406 -24.72 -5.48 15.48
N LYS A 407 -25.27 -4.36 14.98
CA LYS A 407 -26.60 -4.34 14.35
C LYS A 407 -26.62 -4.87 12.92
N HIS A 408 -25.45 -5.07 12.31
CA HIS A 408 -25.28 -5.37 10.89
C HIS A 408 -24.51 -6.68 10.66
N GLU A 409 -24.50 -7.57 11.67
CA GLU A 409 -23.82 -8.85 11.60
C GLU A 409 -24.47 -9.74 10.54
N GLY A 410 -23.71 -10.07 9.48
CA GLY A 410 -24.21 -10.89 8.37
C GLY A 410 -25.04 -10.15 7.32
N GLU A 411 -24.99 -8.81 7.29
CA GLU A 411 -25.59 -8.00 6.23
C GLU A 411 -24.58 -7.70 5.10
N ASP A 412 -25.08 -7.42 3.89
CA ASP A 412 -24.26 -7.01 2.74
C ASP A 412 -23.51 -5.68 3.03
N ILE A 413 -22.35 -5.44 2.41
CA ILE A 413 -21.65 -4.15 2.49
C ILE A 413 -21.77 -3.40 1.16
N GLY A 414 -22.56 -2.32 1.18
CA GLY A 414 -22.62 -1.40 0.05
C GLY A 414 -21.37 -0.52 -0.10
N LEU A 415 -20.83 -0.40 -1.30
CA LEU A 415 -19.75 0.55 -1.64
C LEU A 415 -20.31 1.76 -2.40
N PHE A 416 -19.53 2.49 -3.19
CA PHE A 416 -20.03 3.61 -3.99
C PHE A 416 -21.05 3.17 -5.05
N ASP A 417 -20.70 2.17 -5.85
CA ASP A 417 -21.48 1.69 -7.01
C ASP A 417 -21.55 0.15 -7.08
N THR A 418 -21.13 -0.53 -6.02
CA THR A 418 -21.08 -2.00 -5.93
C THR A 418 -21.56 -2.47 -4.56
N VAL A 419 -22.02 -3.72 -4.46
CA VAL A 419 -22.44 -4.36 -3.19
C VAL A 419 -21.59 -5.61 -3.00
N LEU A 420 -21.09 -5.82 -1.79
CA LEU A 420 -20.46 -7.06 -1.35
C LEU A 420 -21.51 -7.89 -0.61
N SER A 421 -21.81 -9.11 -1.06
CA SER A 421 -22.84 -9.91 -0.40
C SER A 421 -22.39 -10.39 0.98
N ALA A 422 -23.33 -10.68 1.88
CA ALA A 422 -23.09 -11.26 3.19
C ALA A 422 -22.37 -12.59 3.07
N LYS A 423 -22.64 -13.40 2.03
CA LYS A 423 -21.92 -14.64 1.73
C LYS A 423 -20.53 -14.39 1.16
N ASP A 424 -20.30 -13.34 0.37
CA ASP A 424 -18.93 -12.96 -0.01
C ASP A 424 -18.19 -12.51 1.26
N TYR A 425 -18.82 -11.68 2.09
CA TYR A 425 -18.31 -11.21 3.37
C TYR A 425 -18.06 -12.35 4.38
N GLN A 426 -18.94 -13.36 4.45
CA GLN A 426 -18.79 -14.54 5.31
C GLN A 426 -17.87 -15.61 4.73
N ALA A 427 -17.86 -15.87 3.42
CA ALA A 427 -16.88 -16.77 2.80
C ALA A 427 -15.46 -16.18 2.86
N LEU A 428 -15.35 -14.84 2.88
CA LEU A 428 -14.13 -14.09 3.22
C LEU A 428 -13.70 -14.30 4.69
N ILE A 429 -14.64 -14.60 5.60
CA ILE A 429 -14.41 -14.90 7.02
C ILE A 429 -14.25 -16.42 7.29
N GLU A 430 -14.90 -17.31 6.53
CA GLU A 430 -14.97 -18.76 6.78
C GLU A 430 -13.87 -19.57 6.07
N CYS A 431 -13.23 -19.04 5.02
CA CYS A 431 -11.96 -19.59 4.50
C CYS A 431 -10.82 -19.61 5.54
N VAL A 432 -11.05 -19.00 6.71
CA VAL A 432 -10.19 -18.94 7.89
C VAL A 432 -10.27 -20.21 8.77
N ALA A 433 -11.30 -21.05 8.63
CA ALA A 433 -11.55 -22.18 9.56
C ALA A 433 -11.22 -23.57 9.01
N GLU A 434 -11.09 -23.74 7.68
CA GLU A 434 -10.79 -25.03 7.05
C GLU A 434 -9.52 -24.98 6.20
N MET A 435 -8.36 -24.80 6.83
CA MET A 435 -7.10 -25.34 6.29
C MET A 435 -6.27 -25.91 7.47
N PRO A 436 -5.73 -27.14 7.33
CA PRO A 436 -5.17 -27.93 8.43
C PRO A 436 -3.92 -27.34 9.10
#